data_AF-A0A4Q3SCZ2-F1
#
_entry.id   AF-A0A4Q3SCZ2-F1
#
_cell.length_a   1.000
_cell.length_b   1.000
_cell.length_c   1.000
_cell.angle_alpha   90.00
_cell.angle_beta   90.00
_cell.angle_gamma   90.00
#
_symmetry.space_group_name_H-M   'P 1'
#
loop_
_entity.id
_entity.type
_entity.pdbx_description
1 polymer ?
#
loop_
_entity_poly.entity_id
_entity_poly.type
_entity_poly.pdbx_seq_one_letter_code
_entity_poly.pdbx_strand_id
1 'polypeptide(L)' 'TGAMIPIKFGSSDGLFNLGSALAFVQTLARGVYVAMNGRYFFWDNVRKNKLTGRFEELK' A
#
# COMPACT_ATOMS: atom_id res chain seq x y z
N THR A 1 1.68 -4.27 -3.08
CA THR A 1 2.29 -3.56 -1.92
C THR A 1 3.63 -2.96 -2.36
N GLY A 2 4.30 -2.21 -1.50
CA GLY A 2 5.60 -1.59 -1.78
C GLY A 2 6.14 -0.82 -0.58
N ALA A 3 7.19 -0.03 -0.81
CA ALA A 3 7.80 0.85 0.17
C ALA A 3 8.21 2.16 -0.50
N MET A 4 8.13 3.28 0.22
CA MET A 4 8.71 4.55 -0.19
C MET A 4 10.21 4.60 0.09
N ILE A 5 10.65 3.96 1.18
CA ILE A 5 12.06 3.83 1.57
C ILE A 5 12.45 2.35 1.43
N PRO A 6 13.49 1.99 0.66
CA PRO A 6 13.88 0.59 0.51
C PRO A 6 14.20 -0.06 1.85
N ILE A 7 13.80 -1.33 2.02
CA ILE A 7 13.87 -2.06 3.30
C ILE A 7 15.27 -2.17 3.91
N LYS A 8 16.32 -2.04 3.08
CA LYS A 8 17.71 -2.06 3.52
C LYS A 8 18.09 -0.81 4.34
N PHE A 9 17.34 0.29 4.19
CA PHE A 9 17.58 1.52 4.93
C PHE A 9 16.74 1.58 6.20
N GLY A 10 17.29 2.20 7.25
CA GLY A 10 16.56 2.45 8.51
C GLY A 10 15.29 3.27 8.27
N SER A 11 14.31 3.10 9.17
CA SER A 11 13.00 3.79 9.11
C SER A 11 12.16 3.49 7.86
N SER A 12 12.41 2.36 7.19
CA SER A 12 11.60 1.91 6.05
C SER A 12 10.14 1.59 6.43
N ASP A 13 9.22 1.98 5.56
CA ASP A 13 7.80 1.61 5.63
C ASP A 13 7.52 0.22 5.03
N GLY A 14 8.54 -0.47 4.50
CA GLY A 14 8.39 -1.72 3.76
C GLY A 14 7.84 -2.88 4.60
N LEU A 15 8.36 -3.08 5.82
CA LEU A 15 7.85 -4.13 6.71
C LEU A 15 6.42 -3.87 7.15
N PHE A 16 6.09 -2.61 7.44
CA PHE A 16 4.73 -2.20 7.80
C PHE A 16 3.74 -2.45 6.65
N ASN A 17 4.06 -1.99 5.43
CA ASN A 17 3.21 -2.18 4.26
C ASN A 17 3.09 -3.66 3.85
N LEU A 18 4.13 -4.47 4.06
CA LEU A 18 4.08 -5.92 3.86
C LEU A 18 3.17 -6.60 4.88
N GLY A 19 3.30 -6.24 6.16
CA GLY A 19 2.42 -6.74 7.23
C GLY A 19 0.95 -6.41 6.97
N SER A 20 0.65 -5.18 6.56
CA SER A 20 -0.71 -4.80 6.15
C SER A 20 -1.21 -5.62 4.96
N ALA A 21 -0.38 -5.84 3.94
CA ALA A 21 -0.76 -6.65 2.77
C ALA A 21 -1.09 -8.10 3.14
N LEU A 22 -0.31 -8.70 4.06
CA LEU A 22 -0.58 -10.04 4.59
C LEU A 22 -1.88 -10.09 5.40
N ALA A 23 -2.20 -9.06 6.17
CA ALA A 23 -3.48 -8.99 6.87
C ALA A 23 -4.64 -8.87 5.87
N PHE A 24 -4.53 -8.00 4.86
CA PHE A 24 -5.60 -7.76 3.89
C PHE A 24 -5.87 -8.96 2.98
N VAL A 25 -4.86 -9.71 2.55
CA VAL A 25 -5.08 -10.90 1.70
C VAL A 25 -5.88 -11.99 2.43
N GLN A 26 -5.85 -12.00 3.77
CA GLN A 26 -6.59 -12.96 4.58
C GLN A 26 -8.05 -12.54 4.84
N THR A 27 -8.36 -11.24 4.74
CA THR A 27 -9.65 -10.68 5.20
C THR A 27 -10.50 -10.09 4.08
N LEU A 28 -9.90 -9.65 2.98
CA LEU A 28 -10.65 -9.08 1.85
C LEU A 28 -11.21 -10.17 0.93
N ALA A 29 -12.29 -9.83 0.25
CA ALA A 29 -12.81 -10.65 -0.84
C ALA A 29 -11.76 -10.82 -1.95
N ARG A 30 -11.91 -11.85 -2.78
CA ARG A 30 -11.03 -12.06 -3.94
C ARG A 30 -11.10 -10.84 -4.87
N GLY A 31 -9.93 -10.32 -5.21
CA GLY A 31 -9.78 -9.13 -6.04
C GLY A 31 -8.32 -8.70 -6.15
N VAL A 32 -8.08 -7.59 -6.86
CA VAL A 32 -6.74 -7.00 -6.99
C VAL A 32 -6.71 -5.69 -6.21
N TYR A 33 -5.76 -5.58 -5.29
CA TYR A 33 -5.66 -4.46 -4.36
C TYR A 33 -4.23 -3.92 -4.28
N VAL A 34 -4.13 -2.63 -4.00
CA VAL A 34 -2.88 -1.97 -3.61
C VAL A 34 -2.90 -1.74 -2.10
N ALA A 35 -1.94 -2.31 -1.38
CA ALA A 35 -1.74 -2.09 0.05
C ALA A 35 -0.52 -1.17 0.26
N MET A 36 -0.75 0.04 0.79
CA MET A 36 0.26 1.07 1.04
C MET A 36 -0.21 1.96 2.19
N ASN A 37 0.72 2.41 3.04
CA ASN A 37 0.45 3.34 4.14
C ASN A 37 -0.65 2.85 5.11
N GLY A 38 -0.73 1.55 5.36
CA GLY A 38 -1.70 0.94 6.28
C GLY A 38 -3.14 0.89 5.76
N ARG A 39 -3.36 1.22 4.48
CA ARG A 39 -4.67 1.17 3.81
C ARG A 39 -4.61 0.21 2.62
N TYR A 40 -5.78 -0.26 2.19
CA TYR A 40 -5.95 -0.90 0.89
C TYR A 40 -6.72 0.02 -0.05
N PHE A 41 -6.47 -0.15 -1.35
CA PHE A 41 -7.17 0.52 -2.44
C PHE A 41 -7.50 -0.51 -3.52
N PHE A 42 -8.61 -0.33 -4.23
CA PHE A 42 -8.88 -1.12 -5.43
C PHE A 42 -7.90 -0.73 -6.54
N TRP A 43 -7.42 -1.71 -7.29
CA TRP A 43 -6.41 -1.50 -8.34
C TRP A 43 -6.83 -0.50 -9.42
N ASP A 44 -8.14 -0.39 -9.68
CA ASP A 44 -8.78 0.50 -10.65
C ASP A 44 -9.21 1.84 -10.04
N ASN A 45 -9.11 2.02 -8.73
CA ASN A 45 -9.45 3.25 -8.01
C ASN A 45 -8.29 3.75 -7.14
N VAL A 46 -7.09 3.86 -7.72
CA VAL A 46 -5.93 4.35 -6.97
C VAL A 46 -4.94 5.10 -7.87
N ARG A 47 -4.36 6.18 -7.34
CA ARG A 47 -3.15 6.80 -7.91
C ARG A 47 -2.13 7.16 -6.83
N LYS A 48 -0.86 7.27 -7.23
CA LYS A 48 0.17 7.89 -6.42
C LYS A 48 0.15 9.41 -6.64
N ASN A 49 -0.19 10.14 -5.58
CA ASN A 49 -0.01 11.58 -5.53
C ASN A 49 1.48 11.89 -5.43
N LYS A 50 2.07 12.43 -6.49
CA LYS A 50 3.51 12.72 -6.55
C LYS A 50 3.91 13.91 -5.67
N LEU A 51 2.98 14.81 -5.34
CA LEU A 51 3.24 15.96 -4.48
C LEU A 51 3.33 15.55 -3.02
N THR A 52 2.43 14.67 -2.56
CA THR A 52 2.40 14.21 -1.16
C THR A 52 3.15 12.91 -0.94
N GLY A 53 3.51 12.20 -2.01
CA GLY A 53 4.13 10.88 -1.97
C GLY A 53 3.20 9.74 -1.53
N ARG A 54 1.90 10.01 -1.37
CA ARG A 54 0.91 9.05 -0.85
C ARG A 54 0.01 8.48 -1.95
N PHE A 55 -0.60 7.33 -1.67
CA PHE A 55 -1.66 6.75 -2.50
C PHE A 55 -3.02 7.33 -2.08
N GLU A 56 -3.86 7.62 -3.07
CA GLU A 56 -5.20 8.18 -2.90
C GLU A 56 -6.19 7.56 -3.90
N GLU A 57 -7.48 7.57 -3.54
CA GLU A 57 -8.57 7.13 -4.41
C GLU A 57 -8.81 8.14 -5.53
N LEU A 58 -9.31 7.68 -6.68
CA LEU A 58 -9.63 8.54 -7.82
C LEU A 58 -11.01 9.17 -7.72
N LYS A 59 -11.92 8.55 -6.96
CA LYS A 59 -13.30 8.97 -6.72
C LYS A 59 -13.48 9.43 -5.28
#